data_AF-A0AAJ1E543-F1
#
_entry.id   AF-A0AAJ1E543-F1
#
_cell.length_a   1.000
_cell.length_b   1.000
_cell.length_c   1.000
_cell.angle_alpha   90.00
_cell.angle_beta   90.00
_cell.angle_gamma   90.00
#
_symmetry.space_group_name_H-M   'P 1'
#
loop_
_entity.id
_entity.type
_entity.pdbx_description
1 polymer ?
#
loop_
_entity_poly.entity_id
_entity_poly.type
_entity_poly.pdbx_seq_one_letter_code
_entity_poly.pdbx_strand_id
1 'polypeptide(L)'
;MVGGLVGNLASGRVDTSHAKGSVSGGQSSRVGGLVGMNAGQISTSSAFATVKGGYYASLGGLVGMNTSSVLLSSASGKVNFSPAYGQLYGGLIGVNFGQQYLNSVSGAALDVPMIGRNLRF
;
A
#
# COMPACT_ATOMS: atom_id res chain seq x y z
N MET A 1 -8.53 -6.96 5.33
CA MET A 1 -7.22 -6.28 5.27
C MET A 1 -6.19 -7.34 4.95
N VAL A 2 -5.33 -7.10 3.97
CA VAL A 2 -4.36 -8.10 3.50
C VAL A 2 -3.04 -7.38 3.22
N GLY A 3 -1.95 -7.88 3.77
CA GLY A 3 -0.59 -7.41 3.49
C GLY A 3 0.32 -8.59 3.25
N GLY A 4 1.36 -8.41 2.43
CA GLY A 4 2.35 -9.46 2.18
C GLY A 4 3.17 -9.84 3.42
N LEU A 5 3.30 -8.92 4.38
CA LEU A 5 3.93 -9.17 5.68
C LEU A 5 2.94 -9.00 6.84
N VAL A 6 2.17 -7.90 6.85
CA VAL A 6 1.26 -7.58 7.97
C VAL A 6 -0.13 -7.21 7.45
N GLY A 7 -1.17 -7.89 7.93
CA GLY A 7 -2.56 -7.53 7.61
C GLY A 7 -2.96 -6.16 8.17
N ASN A 8 -2.69 -5.94 9.46
CA ASN A 8 -2.94 -4.69 10.18
C ASN A 8 -1.86 -4.41 11.22
N LEU A 9 -1.13 -3.30 11.02
CA LEU A 9 -0.18 -2.76 11.98
C LEU A 9 -0.90 -1.73 12.83
N ALA A 10 -1.59 -2.18 13.89
CA ALA A 10 -2.39 -1.31 14.76
C ALA A 10 -1.51 -0.33 15.58
N SER A 11 -0.30 -0.76 15.93
CA SER A 11 0.72 0.01 16.62
C SER A 11 2.09 -0.63 16.38
N GLY A 12 3.17 -0.01 16.88
CA GLY A 12 4.53 -0.52 16.72
C GLY A 12 5.15 -0.16 15.37
N ARG A 13 6.13 -0.96 14.94
CA ARG A 13 6.99 -0.64 13.78
C ARG A 13 7.18 -1.83 12.85
N VAL A 14 7.14 -1.55 11.56
CA VAL A 14 7.73 -2.39 10.50
C VAL A 14 8.93 -1.62 9.96
N ASP A 15 10.12 -2.18 10.15
CA ASP A 15 11.38 -1.56 9.76
C ASP A 15 12.21 -2.52 8.93
N THR A 16 13.01 -2.00 7.99
CA THR A 16 13.98 -2.78 7.20
C THR A 16 13.42 -4.07 6.59
N SER A 17 12.13 -4.06 6.25
CA SER A 17 11.37 -5.24 5.85
C SER A 17 11.07 -5.26 4.37
N HIS A 18 10.87 -6.45 3.79
CA HIS A 18 10.49 -6.57 2.39
C HIS A 18 9.47 -7.67 2.13
N ALA A 19 8.64 -7.47 1.11
CA ALA A 19 7.66 -8.45 0.64
C ALA A 19 7.64 -8.57 -0.88
N LYS A 20 7.47 -9.81 -1.37
CA LYS A 20 7.39 -10.18 -2.79
C LYS A 20 6.24 -11.17 -3.02
N GLY A 21 5.90 -11.41 -4.29
CA GLY A 21 4.83 -12.35 -4.67
C GLY A 21 3.54 -11.64 -5.08
N SER A 22 2.39 -12.23 -4.80
CA SER A 22 1.09 -11.64 -5.10
C SER A 22 0.21 -11.54 -3.86
N VAL A 23 -0.41 -10.37 -3.66
CA VAL A 23 -1.33 -10.10 -2.56
C VAL A 23 -2.73 -9.82 -3.13
N SER A 24 -3.73 -10.54 -2.66
CA SER A 24 -5.11 -10.45 -3.14
C SER A 24 -6.07 -10.19 -1.99
N GLY A 25 -6.91 -9.17 -2.12
CA GLY A 25 -8.05 -8.91 -1.22
C GLY A 25 -9.39 -9.04 -1.92
N GLY A 26 -10.46 -9.17 -1.14
CA GLY A 26 -11.84 -9.19 -1.64
C GLY A 26 -12.42 -7.79 -1.81
N GLN A 27 -13.76 -7.72 -1.82
CA GLN A 27 -14.51 -6.47 -1.78
C GLN A 27 -14.15 -5.63 -0.54
N SER A 28 -14.10 -4.30 -0.70
CA SER A 28 -13.83 -3.29 0.33
C SER A 28 -12.55 -3.55 1.14
N SER A 29 -11.62 -4.35 0.60
CA SER A 29 -10.40 -4.72 1.28
C SER A 29 -9.34 -3.63 1.16
N ARG A 30 -8.53 -3.49 2.22
CA ARG A 30 -7.28 -2.72 2.18
C ARG A 30 -6.17 -3.72 1.87
N VAL A 31 -5.54 -3.56 0.72
CA VAL A 31 -4.54 -4.51 0.19
C VAL A 31 -3.24 -3.76 -0.04
N GLY A 32 -2.20 -4.14 0.69
CA GLY A 32 -0.86 -3.58 0.53
C GLY A 32 0.14 -4.66 0.14
N GLY A 33 1.14 -4.33 -0.66
CA GLY A 33 2.21 -5.28 -0.96
C GLY A 33 3.00 -5.68 0.29
N LEU A 34 3.15 -4.77 1.27
CA LEU A 34 3.76 -5.06 2.58
C LEU A 34 2.72 -5.07 3.70
N VAL A 35 1.95 -3.99 3.85
CA VAL A 35 1.01 -3.80 4.97
C VAL A 35 -0.40 -3.47 4.47
N GLY A 36 -1.43 -4.20 4.92
CA GLY A 36 -2.81 -3.90 4.54
C GLY A 36 -3.31 -2.56 5.10
N MET A 37 -3.29 -2.43 6.42
CA MET A 37 -3.63 -1.20 7.15
C MET A 37 -2.49 -0.80 8.09
N ASN A 38 -2.05 0.45 8.02
CA ASN A 38 -1.00 1.00 8.86
C ASN A 38 -1.54 2.08 9.81
N ALA A 39 -1.54 1.79 11.11
CA ALA A 39 -1.71 2.77 12.19
C ALA A 39 -0.44 2.90 13.06
N GLY A 40 0.61 2.13 12.77
CA GLY A 40 1.95 2.26 13.35
C GLY A 40 2.93 3.00 12.44
N GLN A 41 4.22 2.69 12.58
CA GLN A 41 5.28 3.27 11.75
C GLN A 41 5.82 2.25 10.76
N ILE A 42 5.91 2.64 9.49
CA ILE A 42 6.64 1.89 8.46
C ILE A 42 7.85 2.71 8.06
N SER A 43 9.03 2.11 8.09
CA SER A 43 10.27 2.77 7.72
C SER A 43 11.21 1.84 6.97
N THR A 44 12.01 2.40 6.06
CA THR A 44 13.11 1.70 5.36
C THR A 44 12.71 0.35 4.73
N SER A 45 11.45 0.23 4.30
CA SER A 45 10.87 -1.03 3.86
C SER A 45 10.47 -1.01 2.38
N SER A 46 10.43 -2.18 1.74
CA SER A 46 10.25 -2.29 0.29
C SER A 46 9.22 -3.35 -0.10
N ALA A 47 8.38 -3.04 -1.09
CA ALA A 47 7.41 -3.99 -1.63
C ALA A 47 7.56 -4.18 -3.14
N PHE A 48 7.69 -5.44 -3.54
CA PHE A 48 7.83 -5.87 -4.94
C PHE A 48 6.59 -6.65 -5.41
N ALA A 49 5.59 -6.80 -4.54
CA ALA A 49 4.46 -7.68 -4.77
C ALA A 49 3.45 -7.11 -5.78
N THR A 50 2.86 -7.98 -6.60
CA THR A 50 1.68 -7.60 -7.40
C THR A 50 0.45 -7.59 -6.52
N VAL A 51 -0.23 -6.45 -6.47
CA VAL A 51 -1.40 -6.22 -5.61
C VAL A 51 -2.69 -6.24 -6.45
N LYS A 52 -3.70 -6.99 -6.00
CA LYS A 52 -5.04 -7.01 -6.61
C LYS A 52 -6.14 -6.99 -5.56
N GLY A 53 -7.33 -6.53 -5.92
CA GLY A 53 -8.49 -6.54 -5.03
C GLY A 53 -9.83 -6.61 -5.75
N GLY A 54 -10.92 -6.73 -4.98
CA GLY A 54 -12.30 -6.69 -5.48
C GLY A 54 -12.88 -5.27 -5.50
N TYR A 55 -14.21 -5.18 -5.65
CA TYR A 55 -14.96 -3.92 -5.66
C TYR A 55 -14.63 -3.03 -4.45
N TYR A 56 -14.43 -1.73 -4.68
CA TYR A 56 -14.17 -0.69 -3.68
C TYR A 56 -12.94 -0.92 -2.79
N ALA A 57 -12.03 -1.81 -3.21
CA ALA A 57 -10.78 -2.05 -2.50
C ALA A 57 -9.86 -0.82 -2.55
N SER A 58 -9.04 -0.67 -1.51
CA SER A 58 -7.91 0.26 -1.47
C SER A 58 -6.62 -0.52 -1.71
N LEU A 59 -5.95 -0.24 -2.82
CA LEU A 59 -4.77 -0.96 -3.30
C LEU A 59 -3.53 -0.07 -3.19
N GLY A 60 -2.52 -0.49 -2.45
CA GLY A 60 -1.23 0.18 -2.42
C GLY A 60 -0.09 -0.78 -2.73
N GLY A 61 0.86 -0.37 -3.56
CA GLY A 61 2.04 -1.21 -3.80
C GLY A 61 2.82 -1.51 -2.52
N LEU A 62 2.86 -0.58 -1.56
CA LEU A 62 3.40 -0.81 -0.21
C LEU A 62 2.29 -0.96 0.84
N VAL A 63 1.36 0.01 0.93
CA VAL A 63 0.34 0.09 1.99
C VAL A 63 -1.06 0.29 1.43
N GLY A 64 -2.02 -0.57 1.79
CA GLY A 64 -3.41 -0.40 1.35
C GLY A 64 -4.07 0.87 1.90
N MET A 65 -3.98 1.08 3.21
CA MET A 65 -4.44 2.30 3.88
C MET A 65 -3.46 2.72 4.97
N ASN A 66 -3.02 3.99 4.93
CA ASN A 66 -2.13 4.59 5.91
C ASN A 66 -2.85 5.65 6.75
N THR A 67 -2.88 5.48 8.07
CA THR A 67 -3.40 6.46 9.03
C THR A 67 -2.32 7.01 9.96
N SER A 68 -1.05 6.63 9.76
CA SER A 68 0.10 7.07 10.55
C SER A 68 1.30 7.32 9.63
N SER A 69 2.50 6.82 9.90
CA SER A 69 3.71 7.24 9.19
C SER A 69 4.28 6.16 8.27
N VAL A 70 4.63 6.56 7.04
CA VAL A 70 5.45 5.77 6.10
C VAL A 70 6.64 6.61 5.67
N LEU A 71 7.85 6.10 5.88
CA LEU A 71 9.08 6.88 5.75
C LEU A 71 10.13 6.06 4.99
N LEU A 72 10.91 6.67 4.11
CA LEU A 72 12.07 6.04 3.46
C LEU A 72 11.77 4.67 2.85
N SER A 73 10.54 4.46 2.38
CA SER A 73 10.05 3.17 1.93
C SER A 73 9.69 3.20 0.46
N SER A 74 9.73 2.04 -0.19
CA SER A 74 9.60 1.95 -1.65
C SER A 74 8.63 0.87 -2.11
N ALA A 75 8.04 1.07 -3.28
CA ALA A 75 7.25 0.06 -3.96
C ALA A 75 7.60 0.00 -5.45
N SER A 76 7.66 -1.22 -6.00
CA SER A 76 7.90 -1.43 -7.43
C SER A 76 6.98 -2.45 -8.11
N GLY A 77 6.20 -3.18 -7.31
CA GLY A 77 5.25 -4.18 -7.81
C GLY A 77 4.04 -3.56 -8.50
N LYS A 78 3.47 -4.30 -9.46
CA LYS A 78 2.29 -3.87 -10.22
C LYS A 78 1.05 -3.77 -9.31
N VAL A 79 0.31 -2.66 -9.42
CA VAL A 79 -1.03 -2.53 -8.84
C VAL A 79 -2.06 -2.91 -9.91
N ASN A 80 -2.59 -4.13 -9.83
CA ASN A 80 -3.51 -4.70 -10.82
C ASN A 80 -4.97 -4.36 -10.47
N PHE A 81 -5.35 -3.10 -10.69
CA PHE A 81 -6.70 -2.59 -10.46
C PHE A 81 -7.64 -2.86 -11.65
N SER A 82 -8.94 -2.75 -11.43
CA SER A 82 -9.97 -2.85 -12.47
C SER A 82 -10.81 -1.56 -12.51
N PRO A 83 -10.92 -0.88 -13.67
CA PRO A 83 -11.74 0.34 -13.80
C PRO A 83 -13.21 0.14 -13.42
N ALA A 84 -13.75 -1.07 -13.61
CA ALA A 84 -15.14 -1.40 -13.28
C ALA A 84 -15.40 -1.54 -11.77
N TYR A 85 -14.35 -1.60 -10.94
CA TYR A 85 -14.47 -1.99 -9.54
C TYR A 85 -14.52 -0.80 -8.57
N GLY A 86 -14.40 0.45 -9.06
CA GLY A 86 -14.46 1.64 -8.19
C GLY A 86 -13.39 1.64 -7.10
N GLN A 87 -12.20 1.13 -7.42
CA GLN A 87 -11.08 0.97 -6.49
C GLN A 87 -10.33 2.29 -6.30
N LEU A 88 -9.73 2.46 -5.12
CA LEU A 88 -8.72 3.47 -4.88
C LEU A 88 -7.35 2.81 -4.96
N TYR A 89 -6.45 3.33 -5.77
CA TYR A 89 -5.19 2.66 -6.05
C TYR A 89 -4.03 3.64 -6.10
N GLY A 90 -2.89 3.27 -5.52
CA GLY A 90 -1.65 4.02 -5.64
C GLY A 90 -0.41 3.13 -5.64
N GLY A 91 0.62 3.58 -6.35
CA GLY A 91 1.87 2.85 -6.51
C GLY A 91 2.58 2.60 -5.19
N LEU A 92 2.49 3.54 -4.24
CA LEU A 92 2.96 3.37 -2.87
C LEU A 92 1.78 3.08 -1.93
N ILE A 93 0.78 3.96 -1.91
CA ILE A 93 -0.33 3.91 -0.95
C ILE A 93 -1.67 4.06 -1.63
N GLY A 94 -2.62 3.17 -1.32
CA GLY A 94 -3.99 3.27 -1.83
C GLY A 94 -4.71 4.50 -1.27
N VAL A 95 -4.84 4.58 0.05
CA VAL A 95 -5.43 5.73 0.75
C VAL A 95 -4.52 6.22 1.87
N ASN A 96 -4.21 7.51 1.87
CA ASN A 96 -3.33 8.14 2.85
C ASN A 96 -4.07 9.20 3.67
N PHE A 97 -4.11 9.01 4.98
CA PHE A 97 -4.49 10.00 5.99
C PHE A 97 -3.30 10.48 6.82
N GLY A 98 -2.14 9.83 6.69
CA GLY A 98 -0.99 10.05 7.55
C GLY A 98 0.23 10.67 6.86
N GLN A 99 1.37 10.61 7.55
CA GLN A 99 2.62 11.21 7.10
C GLN A 99 3.39 10.32 6.12
N GLN A 100 4.17 10.98 5.26
CA GLN A 100 4.93 10.42 4.13
C GLN A 100 6.21 11.22 4.05
N TYR A 101 7.35 10.56 4.01
CA TYR A 101 8.63 11.23 3.93
C TYR A 101 9.62 10.40 3.14
N LEU A 102 10.20 10.99 2.09
CA LEU A 102 11.25 10.38 1.26
C LEU A 102 10.92 8.94 0.80
N ASN A 103 9.65 8.69 0.49
CA ASN A 103 9.24 7.43 -0.12
C ASN A 103 9.48 7.49 -1.64
N SER A 104 9.58 6.34 -2.28
CA SER A 104 9.79 6.25 -3.72
C SER A 104 8.92 5.16 -4.36
N VAL A 105 8.66 5.33 -5.65
CA VAL A 105 8.02 4.31 -6.50
C VAL A 105 8.88 4.10 -7.74
N SER A 106 8.94 2.86 -8.21
CA SER A 106 9.69 2.49 -9.42
C SER A 106 9.00 1.33 -10.15
N GLY A 107 9.53 0.89 -11.29
CA GLY A 107 8.97 -0.25 -12.02
C GLY A 107 7.49 -0.09 -12.36
N ALA A 108 6.72 -1.19 -12.27
CA ALA A 108 5.30 -1.21 -12.59
C ALA A 108 4.41 -0.45 -11.58
N ALA A 109 4.97 -0.02 -10.44
CA ALA A 109 4.25 0.85 -9.50
C ALA A 109 4.09 2.28 -10.02
N LEU A 110 4.88 2.69 -11.03
CA LEU A 110 4.78 4.00 -11.70
C LEU A 110 3.59 4.11 -12.66
N ASP A 111 2.97 2.99 -13.03
CA ASP A 111 1.82 2.96 -13.94
C ASP A 111 0.54 3.58 -13.32
N VAL A 112 0.59 3.90 -12.02
CA VAL A 112 -0.49 4.50 -11.24
C VAL A 112 0.04 5.66 -10.40
N PRO A 113 -0.83 6.58 -9.93
CA PRO A 113 -0.42 7.66 -9.03
C PRO A 113 0.31 7.12 -7.81
N MET A 114 1.34 7.82 -7.31
CA MET A 114 2.10 7.37 -6.13
C MET A 114 1.19 7.14 -4.91
N ILE A 115 0.22 8.02 -4.71
CA ILE A 115 -0.83 7.91 -3.68
C ILE A 115 -2.16 7.99 -4.39
N GLY A 116 -3.04 7.01 -4.18
CA GLY A 116 -4.35 6.97 -4.84
C GLY A 116 -5.31 8.05 -4.35
N ARG A 117 -5.47 8.15 -3.03
CA ARG A 117 -6.23 9.23 -2.41
C ARG A 117 -5.49 9.77 -1.20
N ASN A 118 -5.17 11.06 -1.22
CA ASN A 118 -4.47 11.75 -0.14
C ASN A 118 -5.41 12.71 0.60
N LEU A 119 -5.60 12.50 1.90
CA LEU A 119 -6.59 13.21 2.74
C LEU A 119 -5.93 13.79 3.99
N ARG A 120 -4.86 14.56 3.82
CA ARG A 120 -4.27 15.33 4.92
C ARG A 120 -5.10 16.58 5.18
N PHE A 121 -5.37 16.83 6.46
CA PHE A 121 -5.73 18.15 6.97
C PHE A 121 -4.46 18.84 7.46
#